data_AF-A0A354I3K7-F1
#
_entry.id   AF-A0A354I3K7-F1
#
_cell.length_a   1.000
_cell.length_b   1.000
_cell.length_c   1.000
_cell.angle_alpha   90.00
_cell.angle_beta   90.00
_cell.angle_gamma   90.00
#
_symmetry.space_group_name_H-M   'P 1'
#
loop_
_entity.id
_entity.type
_entity.pdbx_description
1 polymer ?
#
loop_
_entity_poly.entity_id
_entity_poly.type
_entity_poly.pdbx_seq_one_letter_code
_entity_poly.pdbx_strand_id
1 'polypeptide(L)'
;EPSDQNINYEVNFSQTSTVNVQARDAISTEIYRAVDYIAQTIGAVDAVDKKLTEARTLISNTKDPEDLENYEKLQEMLETEKNLLVGAMQEAFGMGLTMVDVTQDQLNVANADLGARHNRLNLTYDKLLDQSVDTEEKLSNNEDIDIADAYINLNQADLLYQASLSATAKILGNSLLNYI
;
A
#
# COMPACT_ATOMS: atom_id res chain seq x y z
N GLU A 1 -22.02 -5.75 -4.93
CA GLU A 1 -20.67 -5.19 -4.89
C GLU A 1 -19.67 -6.33 -4.77
N PRO A 2 -18.51 -6.29 -5.44
CA PRO A 2 -17.48 -7.31 -5.21
C PRO A 2 -17.00 -7.19 -3.76
N SER A 3 -16.82 -8.32 -3.10
CA SER A 3 -16.28 -8.42 -1.73
C SER A 3 -14.90 -7.77 -1.62
N ASP A 4 -14.53 -7.31 -0.43
CA ASP A 4 -13.20 -6.76 -0.12
C ASP A 4 -12.09 -7.69 -0.63
N GLN A 5 -11.22 -7.14 -1.48
CA GLN A 5 -10.12 -7.86 -2.13
C GLN A 5 -8.81 -7.59 -1.40
N ASN A 6 -8.77 -7.93 -0.11
CA ASN A 6 -7.58 -7.72 0.71
C ASN A 6 -6.54 -8.82 0.44
N ILE A 7 -5.32 -8.41 0.12
CA ILE A 7 -4.15 -9.28 0.01
C ILE A 7 -3.42 -9.22 1.34
N ASN A 8 -3.43 -10.35 2.06
CA ASN A 8 -2.86 -10.47 3.40
C ASN A 8 -1.63 -11.38 3.35
N TYR A 9 -0.59 -10.98 4.08
CA TYR A 9 0.58 -11.82 4.35
C TYR A 9 0.74 -12.01 5.86
N GLU A 10 1.18 -13.19 6.29
CA GLU A 10 1.60 -13.42 7.67
C GLU A 10 2.96 -12.75 7.89
N VAL A 11 3.05 -11.93 8.94
CA VAL A 11 4.21 -11.07 9.24
C VAL A 11 4.81 -11.35 10.61
N ASN A 12 4.08 -12.05 11.47
CA ASN A 12 4.53 -12.63 12.74
C ASN A 12 3.57 -13.80 13.07
N PHE A 13 3.93 -14.67 14.01
CA PHE A 13 3.12 -15.82 14.42
C PHE A 13 1.68 -15.39 14.71
N SER A 14 0.74 -15.89 13.92
CA SER A 14 -0.70 -15.56 14.02
C SER A 14 -1.04 -14.07 13.79
N GLN A 15 -0.17 -13.30 13.13
CA GLN A 15 -0.41 -11.91 12.77
C GLN A 15 -0.28 -11.71 11.26
N THR A 16 -1.35 -11.21 10.64
CA THR A 16 -1.37 -10.90 9.21
C THR A 16 -1.47 -9.40 8.97
N SER A 17 -0.83 -8.91 7.90
CA SER A 17 -0.97 -7.52 7.46
C SER A 17 -1.47 -7.46 6.01
N THR A 18 -2.44 -6.58 5.76
CA THR A 18 -2.93 -6.26 4.42
C THR A 18 -1.94 -5.33 3.73
N VAL A 19 -1.49 -5.70 2.52
CA VAL A 19 -0.43 -4.97 1.80
C VAL A 19 -0.95 -4.10 0.67
N ASN A 20 -2.15 -4.36 0.16
CA ASN A 20 -2.72 -3.59 -0.93
C ASN A 20 -3.67 -2.49 -0.43
N VAL A 21 -3.78 -1.46 -1.25
CA VAL A 21 -4.84 -0.45 -1.21
C VAL A 21 -5.81 -0.78 -2.35
N GLN A 22 -7.11 -0.74 -2.10
CA GLN A 22 -8.10 -1.00 -3.14
C GLN A 22 -8.38 0.27 -3.95
N ALA A 23 -8.60 0.13 -5.26
CA ALA A 23 -8.88 1.27 -6.13
C ALA A 23 -10.12 2.07 -5.68
N ARG A 24 -11.14 1.40 -5.12
CA ARG A 24 -12.34 2.06 -4.59
C ARG A 24 -12.06 2.99 -3.40
N ASP A 25 -10.98 2.73 -2.66
CA ASP A 25 -10.58 3.51 -1.48
C ASP A 25 -9.70 4.71 -1.86
N ALA A 26 -9.11 4.68 -3.07
CA ALA A 26 -8.17 5.69 -3.56
C ALA A 26 -8.69 6.54 -4.73
N ILE A 27 -9.65 6.02 -5.51
CA ILE A 27 -10.17 6.65 -6.73
C ILE A 27 -11.68 6.73 -6.67
N SER A 28 -12.20 7.94 -6.56
CA SER A 28 -13.63 8.22 -6.64
C SER A 28 -14.15 8.05 -8.08
N THR A 29 -15.31 7.40 -8.23
CA THR A 29 -16.01 7.31 -9.51
C THR A 29 -16.57 8.65 -9.98
N GLU A 30 -16.68 9.63 -9.09
CA GLU A 30 -17.21 10.96 -9.42
C GLU A 30 -16.29 11.75 -10.37
N ILE A 31 -14.99 11.39 -10.47
CA ILE A 31 -14.10 11.93 -11.50
C ILE A 31 -14.62 11.63 -12.91
N TYR A 32 -15.13 10.42 -13.15
CA TYR A 32 -15.64 10.06 -14.47
C TYR A 32 -16.84 10.92 -14.85
N ARG A 33 -17.73 11.18 -13.88
CA ARG A 33 -18.88 12.06 -14.07
C ARG A 33 -18.46 13.50 -14.37
N ALA A 34 -17.44 14.01 -13.68
CA ALA A 34 -16.93 15.35 -13.96
C ALA A 34 -16.33 15.46 -15.37
N VAL A 35 -15.56 14.45 -15.78
CA VAL A 35 -14.98 14.39 -17.14
C VAL A 35 -16.06 14.29 -18.21
N ASP A 36 -17.08 13.44 -18.00
CA ASP A 36 -18.20 13.30 -18.93
C ASP A 36 -19.00 14.61 -19.05
N TYR A 37 -19.21 15.31 -17.94
CA TYR A 37 -19.89 16.60 -17.95
C TYR A 37 -19.08 17.68 -18.69
N ILE A 38 -17.76 17.72 -18.50
CA ILE A 38 -16.87 18.60 -19.25
C ILE A 38 -16.92 18.26 -20.75
N ALA A 39 -16.86 16.98 -21.10
CA ALA A 39 -16.94 16.54 -22.50
C ALA A 39 -18.29 16.94 -23.15
N GLN A 40 -19.40 16.81 -22.41
CA GLN A 40 -20.72 17.21 -22.87
C GLN A 40 -20.81 18.72 -23.13
N THR A 41 -20.30 19.54 -22.22
CA THR A 41 -20.33 21.02 -22.37
C THR A 41 -19.45 21.49 -23.53
N ILE A 42 -18.27 20.89 -23.72
CA ILE A 42 -17.42 21.14 -24.89
C ILE A 42 -18.14 20.74 -26.19
N GLY A 43 -18.80 19.58 -26.22
CA GLY A 43 -19.56 19.13 -27.38
C GLY A 43 -20.73 20.06 -27.73
N ALA A 44 -21.38 20.65 -26.72
CA ALA A 44 -22.44 21.64 -26.94
C ALA A 44 -21.89 22.94 -27.56
N VAL A 45 -20.74 23.43 -27.09
CA VAL A 45 -20.08 24.62 -27.66
C VAL A 45 -19.65 24.37 -29.10
N ASP A 46 -19.05 23.21 -29.40
CA ASP A 46 -18.65 22.83 -30.76
C ASP A 46 -19.85 22.74 -31.73
N ALA A 47 -20.99 22.21 -31.26
CA ALA A 47 -22.21 22.16 -32.06
C ALA A 47 -22.74 23.56 -32.44
N VAL A 48 -22.69 24.53 -31.52
CA VAL A 48 -23.07 25.92 -31.81
C VAL A 48 -22.04 26.60 -32.72
N ASP A 49 -20.75 26.31 -32.56
CA ASP A 49 -19.71 26.86 -33.45
C ASP A 49 -19.84 26.38 -34.90
N LYS A 50 -20.25 25.13 -35.10
CA LYS A 50 -20.60 24.62 -36.44
C LYS A 50 -21.78 25.38 -37.04
N LYS A 51 -22.87 25.56 -36.28
CA LYS A 51 -24.04 26.35 -36.71
C LYS A 51 -23.69 27.81 -37.03
N LEU A 52 -22.83 28.43 -36.23
CA LEU A 52 -22.34 29.79 -36.49
C LEU A 52 -21.55 29.88 -37.80
N THR A 53 -20.72 28.88 -38.06
CA THR A 53 -19.96 28.81 -39.32
C THR A 53 -20.90 28.68 -40.51
N GLU A 54 -21.91 27.80 -40.44
CA GLU A 54 -22.93 27.65 -41.47
C GLU A 54 -23.74 28.94 -41.69
N ALA A 55 -24.20 29.59 -40.61
CA ALA A 55 -24.91 30.87 -40.68
C ALA A 55 -24.08 31.95 -41.39
N ARG A 56 -22.79 32.06 -41.07
CA ARG A 56 -21.87 33.01 -41.74
C ARG A 56 -21.70 32.71 -43.23
N THR A 57 -21.66 31.43 -43.61
CA THR A 57 -21.61 31.06 -45.04
C THR A 57 -22.90 31.40 -45.77
N LEU A 58 -24.08 31.24 -45.14
CA LEU A 58 -25.36 31.62 -45.73
C LEU A 58 -25.47 33.13 -45.93
N ILE A 59 -25.04 33.92 -44.93
CA ILE A 59 -24.96 35.39 -45.03
C ILE A 59 -24.10 35.79 -46.23
N SER A 60 -22.91 35.18 -46.39
CA SER A 60 -21.99 35.53 -47.49
C SER A 60 -22.54 35.21 -48.89
N ASN A 61 -23.48 34.28 -49.01
CA ASN A 61 -24.03 33.80 -50.28
C ASN A 61 -25.40 34.41 -50.63
N THR A 62 -26.05 35.09 -49.68
CA THR A 62 -27.40 35.63 -49.84
C THR A 62 -27.34 37.07 -50.37
N LYS A 63 -28.15 37.38 -51.39
CA LYS A 63 -28.26 38.72 -51.99
C LYS A 63 -29.60 39.41 -51.69
N ASP A 64 -30.58 38.67 -51.16
CA ASP A 64 -31.87 39.23 -50.79
C ASP A 64 -31.79 39.99 -49.45
N PRO A 65 -32.26 41.26 -49.38
CA PRO A 65 -32.10 42.09 -48.19
C PRO A 65 -32.88 41.59 -46.96
N GLU A 66 -34.05 40.98 -47.17
CA GLU A 66 -34.93 40.50 -46.11
C GLU A 66 -34.41 39.20 -45.47
N ASP A 67 -33.84 38.31 -46.29
CA ASP A 67 -33.18 37.10 -45.82
C ASP A 67 -31.85 37.41 -45.10
N LEU A 68 -31.11 38.43 -45.56
CA LEU A 68 -29.88 38.88 -44.91
C LEU A 68 -30.15 39.33 -43.45
N GLU A 69 -31.18 40.14 -43.22
CA GLU A 69 -31.54 40.62 -41.87
C GLU A 69 -31.95 39.45 -40.95
N ASN A 70 -32.66 38.45 -41.49
CA ASN A 70 -33.04 37.26 -40.73
C ASN A 70 -31.83 36.39 -40.35
N TYR A 71 -30.88 36.21 -41.27
CA TYR A 71 -29.64 35.47 -40.98
C TYR A 71 -28.72 36.21 -40.00
N GLU A 72 -28.66 37.54 -40.05
CA GLU A 72 -27.91 38.35 -39.08
C GLU A 72 -28.51 38.23 -37.67
N LYS A 73 -29.84 38.27 -37.52
CA LYS A 73 -30.52 38.00 -36.23
C LYS A 73 -30.26 36.58 -35.73
N LEU A 74 -30.26 35.58 -36.62
CA LEU A 74 -29.93 34.21 -36.26
C LEU A 74 -28.48 34.09 -35.75
N GLN A 75 -27.54 34.78 -36.40
CA GLN A 75 -26.15 34.81 -35.95
C GLN A 75 -26.03 35.43 -34.55
N GLU A 76 -26.71 36.55 -34.28
CA GLU A 76 -26.68 37.21 -32.97
C GLU A 76 -27.26 36.31 -31.87
N MET A 77 -28.34 35.58 -32.15
CA MET A 77 -28.90 34.59 -31.22
C MET A 77 -27.92 33.45 -30.96
N LEU A 78 -27.27 32.91 -31.99
CA LEU A 78 -26.28 31.83 -31.84
C LEU A 78 -25.01 32.30 -31.10
N GLU A 79 -24.58 33.54 -31.29
CA GLU A 79 -23.48 34.14 -30.52
C GLU A 79 -23.84 34.32 -29.05
N THR A 80 -25.09 34.70 -28.76
CA THR A 80 -25.61 34.75 -27.37
C THR A 80 -25.67 33.36 -26.74
N GLU A 81 -26.18 32.37 -27.47
CA GLU A 81 -26.20 30.96 -27.04
C GLU A 81 -24.79 30.44 -26.76
N LYS A 82 -23.84 30.71 -27.65
CA LYS A 82 -22.42 30.34 -27.46
C LYS A 82 -21.87 30.94 -26.17
N ASN A 83 -22.10 32.22 -25.91
CA ASN A 83 -21.62 32.88 -24.71
C ASN A 83 -22.16 32.22 -23.43
N LEU A 84 -23.44 31.85 -23.41
CA LEU A 84 -24.05 31.12 -22.30
C LEU A 84 -23.42 29.73 -22.10
N LEU A 85 -23.21 28.99 -23.20
CA LEU A 85 -22.59 27.65 -23.14
C LEU A 85 -21.12 27.71 -22.71
N VAL A 86 -20.39 28.75 -23.11
CA VAL A 86 -19.02 28.99 -22.62
C VAL A 86 -19.01 29.25 -21.12
N GLY A 87 -20.00 29.98 -20.58
CA GLY A 87 -20.17 30.15 -19.14
C GLY A 87 -20.40 28.81 -18.42
N ALA A 88 -21.32 27.99 -18.92
CA ALA A 88 -21.59 26.65 -18.38
C ALA A 88 -20.35 25.73 -18.46
N MET A 89 -19.57 25.83 -19.54
CA MET A 89 -18.30 25.10 -19.69
C MET A 89 -17.26 25.55 -18.65
N GLN A 90 -17.14 26.85 -18.38
CA GLN A 90 -16.25 27.36 -17.32
C GLN A 90 -16.63 26.81 -15.94
N GLU A 91 -17.93 26.77 -15.63
CA GLU A 91 -18.42 26.16 -14.38
C GLU A 91 -18.10 24.66 -14.32
N ALA A 92 -18.28 23.93 -15.43
CA ALA A 92 -17.93 22.51 -15.51
C ALA A 92 -16.44 22.26 -15.24
N PHE A 93 -15.54 23.09 -15.79
CA PHE A 93 -14.12 23.03 -15.49
C PHE A 93 -13.82 23.35 -14.02
N GLY A 94 -14.50 24.34 -13.43
CA GLY A 94 -14.39 24.66 -12.01
C GLY A 94 -14.76 23.48 -11.11
N MET A 95 -15.88 22.81 -11.41
CA MET A 95 -16.29 21.59 -10.71
C MET A 95 -15.27 20.46 -10.90
N GLY A 96 -14.74 20.31 -12.12
CA GLY A 96 -13.70 19.32 -12.42
C GLY A 96 -12.44 19.51 -11.58
N LEU A 97 -11.97 20.75 -11.43
CA LEU A 97 -10.83 21.07 -10.57
C LEU A 97 -11.11 20.70 -9.11
N THR A 98 -12.26 21.09 -8.57
CA THR A 98 -12.65 20.71 -7.20
C THR A 98 -12.69 19.18 -7.03
N MET A 99 -13.16 18.44 -8.03
CA MET A 99 -13.20 16.98 -7.96
C MET A 99 -11.80 16.34 -7.99
N VAL A 100 -10.88 16.92 -8.75
CA VAL A 100 -9.46 16.51 -8.75
C VAL A 100 -8.86 16.71 -7.38
N ASP A 101 -9.09 17.87 -6.75
CA ASP A 101 -8.59 18.16 -5.39
C ASP A 101 -9.11 17.12 -4.38
N VAL A 102 -10.41 16.83 -4.38
CA VAL A 102 -11.01 15.81 -3.49
C VAL A 102 -10.41 14.43 -3.72
N THR A 103 -10.19 14.04 -4.97
CA THR A 103 -9.60 12.72 -5.26
C THR A 103 -8.13 12.69 -4.86
N GLN A 104 -7.41 13.79 -5.02
CA GLN A 104 -6.03 13.90 -4.56
C GLN A 104 -5.94 13.76 -3.04
N ASP A 105 -6.86 14.35 -2.28
CA ASP A 105 -6.93 14.16 -0.83
C ASP A 105 -7.21 12.70 -0.45
N GLN A 106 -8.13 12.03 -1.14
CA GLN A 106 -8.40 10.60 -0.92
C GLN A 106 -7.16 9.73 -1.20
N LEU A 107 -6.45 10.01 -2.30
CA LEU A 107 -5.22 9.32 -2.64
C LEU A 107 -4.13 9.56 -1.59
N ASN A 108 -4.02 10.78 -1.07
CA ASN A 108 -3.08 11.12 0.00
C ASN A 108 -3.38 10.35 1.28
N VAL A 109 -4.66 10.22 1.66
CA VAL A 109 -5.09 9.41 2.82
C VAL A 109 -4.72 7.95 2.62
N ALA A 110 -5.02 7.38 1.46
CA ALA A 110 -4.71 5.99 1.15
C ALA A 110 -3.20 5.72 1.14
N ASN A 111 -2.40 6.66 0.62
CA ASN A 111 -0.95 6.58 0.64
C ASN A 111 -0.38 6.72 2.06
N ALA A 112 -0.94 7.61 2.88
CA ALA A 112 -0.55 7.76 4.28
C ALA A 112 -0.84 6.49 5.09
N ASP A 113 -1.99 5.85 4.88
CA ASP A 113 -2.33 4.57 5.51
C ASP A 113 -1.34 3.47 5.10
N LEU A 114 -1.01 3.36 3.80
CA LEU A 114 0.00 2.42 3.32
C LEU A 114 1.38 2.69 3.96
N GLY A 115 1.78 3.95 4.06
CA GLY A 115 3.01 4.35 4.74
C GLY A 115 3.02 3.99 6.23
N ALA A 116 1.91 4.18 6.93
CA ALA A 116 1.76 3.78 8.33
C ALA A 116 1.88 2.25 8.50
N ARG A 117 1.24 1.48 7.61
CA ARG A 117 1.38 0.01 7.58
C ARG A 117 2.81 -0.42 7.31
N HIS A 118 3.48 0.23 6.36
CA HIS A 118 4.89 -0.04 6.05
C HIS A 118 5.79 0.20 7.27
N ASN A 119 5.62 1.33 7.97
CA ASN A 119 6.36 1.60 9.20
C ASN A 119 6.10 0.56 10.28
N ARG A 120 4.84 0.12 10.43
CA ARG A 120 4.50 -0.95 11.37
C ARG A 120 5.16 -2.28 11.00
N LEU A 121 5.28 -2.60 9.71
CA LEU A 121 5.99 -3.78 9.24
C LEU A 121 7.48 -3.70 9.57
N ASN A 122 8.14 -2.56 9.33
CA ASN A 122 9.54 -2.37 9.69
C ASN A 122 9.77 -2.55 11.20
N LEU A 123 8.91 -1.95 12.05
CA LEU A 123 8.99 -2.15 13.50
C LEU A 123 8.76 -3.60 13.93
N THR A 124 7.93 -4.35 13.20
CA THR A 124 7.70 -5.77 13.47
C THR A 124 8.91 -6.60 13.07
N TYR A 125 9.53 -6.26 11.94
CA TYR A 125 10.76 -6.88 11.48
C TYR A 125 11.92 -6.67 12.47
N ASP A 126 12.14 -5.44 12.94
CA ASP A 126 13.19 -5.14 13.91
C ASP A 126 12.99 -5.92 15.22
N LYS A 127 11.74 -5.97 15.72
CA LYS A 127 11.40 -6.75 16.92
C LYS A 127 11.62 -8.25 16.74
N LEU A 128 11.31 -8.80 15.57
CA LEU A 128 11.52 -10.21 15.29
C LEU A 128 13.01 -10.54 15.21
N LEU A 129 13.83 -9.62 14.69
CA LEU A 129 15.28 -9.75 14.66
C LEU A 129 15.85 -9.76 16.09
N ASP A 130 15.46 -8.80 16.93
CA ASP A 130 15.86 -8.75 18.34
C ASP A 130 15.44 -10.03 19.08
N GLN A 131 14.20 -10.48 18.90
CA GLN A 131 13.71 -11.72 19.51
C GLN A 131 14.48 -12.96 19.05
N SER A 132 14.90 -12.99 17.79
CA SER A 132 15.72 -14.09 17.26
C SER A 132 17.08 -14.14 17.95
N VAL A 133 17.75 -12.99 18.07
CA VAL A 133 19.05 -12.87 18.74
C VAL A 133 18.94 -13.26 20.22
N ASP A 134 17.96 -12.72 20.93
CA ASP A 134 17.72 -13.04 22.34
C ASP A 134 17.42 -14.53 22.55
N THR A 135 16.70 -15.15 21.62
CA THR A 135 16.36 -16.58 21.70
C THR A 135 17.59 -17.44 21.42
N GLU A 136 18.40 -17.08 20.44
CA GLU A 136 19.67 -17.75 20.14
C GLU A 136 20.66 -17.64 21.31
N GLU A 137 20.77 -16.46 21.93
CA GLU A 137 21.59 -16.26 23.12
C GLU A 137 21.08 -17.08 24.32
N LYS A 138 19.77 -17.13 24.56
CA LYS A 138 19.19 -17.97 25.62
C LYS A 138 19.37 -19.46 25.36
N LEU A 139 19.27 -19.88 24.10
CA LEU A 139 19.52 -21.26 23.70
C LEU A 139 20.99 -21.61 23.96
N SER A 140 21.93 -20.78 23.50
CA SER A 140 23.37 -20.90 23.79
C SER A 140 23.62 -20.93 25.29
N ASN A 141 23.13 -19.99 26.08
CA ASN A 141 23.30 -20.00 27.54
C ASN A 141 22.74 -21.25 28.26
N ASN A 142 21.72 -21.91 27.69
CA ASN A 142 21.11 -23.09 28.27
C ASN A 142 21.74 -24.41 27.78
N GLU A 143 22.22 -24.45 26.54
CA GLU A 143 22.82 -25.64 25.92
C GLU A 143 24.35 -25.66 25.97
N ASP A 144 25.01 -24.49 25.98
CA ASP A 144 26.45 -24.37 26.11
C ASP A 144 26.85 -24.71 27.54
N ILE A 145 27.19 -25.97 27.74
CA ILE A 145 27.91 -26.42 28.91
C ILE A 145 29.29 -25.76 28.86
N ASP A 146 29.68 -25.07 29.94
CA ASP A 146 31.06 -24.60 30.08
C ASP A 146 32.01 -25.81 29.98
N ILE A 147 32.74 -25.88 28.86
CA ILE A 147 33.63 -27.01 28.55
C ILE A 147 34.67 -27.18 29.66
N ALA A 148 35.08 -26.11 30.33
CA ALA A 148 36.00 -26.18 31.46
C ALA A 148 35.36 -26.91 32.65
N ASP A 149 34.12 -26.56 33.02
CA ASP A 149 33.41 -27.23 34.11
C ASP A 149 33.02 -28.67 33.76
N ALA A 150 32.60 -28.93 32.52
CA ALA A 150 32.37 -30.31 32.05
C ALA A 150 33.65 -31.15 32.12
N TYR A 151 34.77 -30.60 31.67
CA TYR A 151 36.06 -31.28 31.70
C TYR A 151 36.55 -31.52 33.13
N ILE A 152 36.38 -30.55 34.03
CA ILE A 152 36.69 -30.69 35.45
C ILE A 152 35.82 -31.77 36.09
N ASN A 153 34.50 -31.75 35.88
CA ASN A 153 33.59 -32.74 36.42
C ASN A 153 33.88 -34.15 35.87
N LEU A 154 34.20 -34.26 34.58
CA LEU A 154 34.61 -35.52 33.95
C LEU A 154 35.91 -36.03 34.59
N ASN A 155 36.92 -35.17 34.73
CA ASN A 155 38.19 -35.56 35.34
C ASN A 155 38.02 -35.96 36.81
N GLN A 156 37.18 -35.24 37.56
CA GLN A 156 36.83 -35.62 38.94
C GLN A 156 36.13 -36.97 39.00
N ALA A 157 35.18 -37.24 38.10
CA ALA A 157 34.51 -38.52 38.01
C ALA A 157 35.49 -39.65 37.65
N ASP A 158 36.42 -39.41 36.72
CA ASP A 158 37.48 -40.35 36.35
C ASP A 158 38.44 -40.63 37.50
N LEU A 159 38.88 -39.59 38.22
CA LEU A 159 39.72 -39.72 39.40
C LEU A 159 39.02 -40.50 40.51
N LEU A 160 37.75 -40.20 40.78
CA LEU A 160 36.94 -40.94 41.75
C LEU A 160 36.77 -42.40 41.33
N TYR A 161 36.54 -42.66 40.05
CA TYR A 161 36.43 -44.00 39.50
C TYR A 161 37.73 -44.79 39.69
N GLN A 162 38.88 -44.21 39.32
CA GLN A 162 40.19 -44.83 39.53
C GLN A 162 40.50 -45.05 41.02
N ALA A 163 40.14 -44.10 41.88
CA ALA A 163 40.30 -44.23 43.32
C ALA A 163 39.42 -45.37 43.87
N SER A 164 38.17 -45.49 43.41
CA SER A 164 37.28 -46.58 43.78
C SER A 164 37.83 -47.94 43.33
N LEU A 165 38.34 -48.03 42.11
CA LEU A 165 38.95 -49.24 41.57
C LEU A 165 40.20 -49.64 42.36
N SER A 166 41.06 -48.68 42.69
CA SER A 166 42.26 -48.88 43.50
C SER A 166 41.92 -49.30 44.93
N ALA A 167 40.90 -48.70 45.54
CA ALA A 167 40.39 -49.09 46.85
C ALA A 167 39.84 -50.52 46.83
N THR A 168 39.00 -50.87 45.84
CA THR A 168 38.53 -52.23 45.64
C THR A 168 39.68 -53.21 45.41
N ALA A 169 40.67 -52.86 44.60
CA ALA A 169 41.84 -53.69 44.36
C ALA A 169 42.69 -53.90 45.62
N LYS A 170 42.88 -52.86 46.47
CA LYS A 170 43.55 -52.97 47.77
C LYS A 170 42.77 -53.83 48.77
N ILE A 171 41.44 -53.74 48.77
CA ILE A 171 40.58 -54.60 49.61
C ILE A 171 40.73 -56.05 49.17
N LEU A 172 40.64 -56.34 47.87
CA LEU A 172 40.82 -57.69 47.32
C LEU A 172 42.24 -58.23 47.53
N GLY A 173 43.26 -57.40 47.32
CA GLY A 173 44.66 -57.77 47.51
C GLY A 173 45.04 -58.07 48.97
N ASN A 174 44.59 -57.25 49.93
CA ASN A 174 44.81 -57.52 51.36
C ASN A 174 43.97 -58.69 51.88
N SER A 175 42.81 -58.96 51.26
CA SER A 175 41.94 -60.08 51.64
C SER A 175 42.55 -61.44 51.27
N LEU A 176 43.17 -61.58 50.09
CA LEU A 176 43.82 -62.85 49.74
C LEU A 176 45.16 -63.03 50.46
N LEU A 177 45.95 -61.97 50.66
CA LEU A 177 47.27 -62.08 51.30
C LEU A 177 47.22 -62.26 52.83
N ASN A 178 46.06 -62.04 53.48
CA ASN A 178 45.82 -62.37 54.89
C ASN A 178 45.19 -63.77 55.10
N TYR A 179 44.89 -64.50 54.02
CA TYR A 179 44.26 -65.83 54.12
C TYR A 179 45.24 -67.01 53.91
N ILE A 180 46.45 -66.74 53.40
CA ILE A 180 47.57 -67.69 53.23
C ILE A 180 48.70 -67.31 54.18
#